data_AF-A0A2M7BZJ8-F1
#
_entry.id   AF-A0A2M7BZJ8-F1
#
_cell.length_a   1.000
_cell.length_b   1.000
_cell.length_c   1.000
_cell.angle_alpha   90.00
_cell.angle_beta   90.00
_cell.angle_gamma   90.00
#
_symmetry.space_group_name_H-M   'P 1'
#
loop_
_entity.id
_entity.type
_entity.pdbx_description
1 polymer ?
#
loop_
_entity_poly.entity_id
_entity_poly.type
_entity_poly.pdbx_seq_one_letter_code
_entity_poly.pdbx_strand_id
1 'polypeptide(L)'
;MIGILRTFIDFWPFLSSRDIEPRGNLAEADVIFAQSFGFRRIGSRIVPGPSNEVMTRKLVWEIFKMYHHPMILQWEVADALPEKPIDLWEIKKHRKEGKYLDSYEVAFQTVEIMKKHGWKKIILIAQPWHMWRKIKIFEKMGIEVIIPPELWLIPFDKKSEQWWIRNWFFWIIREIPTRLISKKRKWI
;
A
#
# COMPACT_ATOMS: atom_id res chain seq x y z
N MET A 1 -22.80 -22.83 18.62
CA MET A 1 -21.67 -22.06 19.18
C MET A 1 -20.45 -22.05 18.23
N ILE A 2 -20.67 -21.88 16.90
CA ILE A 2 -19.62 -21.98 15.86
C ILE A 2 -19.46 -20.65 15.08
N GLY A 3 -20.45 -19.75 15.12
CA GLY A 3 -20.39 -18.45 14.43
C GLY A 3 -19.52 -17.38 15.10
N ILE A 4 -19.36 -17.42 16.43
CA ILE A 4 -18.61 -16.40 17.17
C ILE A 4 -17.08 -16.59 16.99
N LEU A 5 -16.61 -17.84 16.90
CA LEU A 5 -15.19 -18.13 16.67
C LEU A 5 -14.69 -17.69 15.29
N ARG A 6 -15.51 -17.85 14.24
CA ARG A 6 -15.14 -17.43 12.88
C ARG A 6 -15.02 -15.91 12.74
N THR A 7 -15.87 -15.19 13.46
CA THR A 7 -15.84 -13.72 13.52
C THR A 7 -14.62 -13.20 14.28
N PHE A 8 -14.17 -13.93 15.31
CA PHE A 8 -12.93 -13.64 16.03
C PHE A 8 -11.69 -13.85 15.17
N ILE A 9 -11.63 -14.94 14.38
CA ILE A 9 -10.50 -15.21 13.48
C ILE A 9 -10.38 -14.14 12.39
N ASP A 10 -11.49 -13.58 11.90
CA ASP A 10 -11.48 -12.45 10.96
C ASP A 10 -11.14 -11.10 11.61
N PHE A 11 -11.10 -11.01 12.94
CA PHE A 11 -10.78 -9.83 13.74
C PHE A 11 -9.44 -9.92 14.48
N TRP A 12 -8.80 -11.09 14.52
CA TRP A 12 -7.63 -11.38 15.35
C TRP A 12 -6.23 -11.25 14.69
N PRO A 13 -6.01 -11.25 13.36
CA PRO A 13 -4.66 -11.04 12.81
C PRO A 13 -4.24 -9.55 12.86
N PHE A 14 -4.59 -8.84 13.94
CA PHE A 14 -4.84 -7.40 13.96
C PHE A 14 -3.83 -6.55 14.74
N LEU A 15 -2.78 -7.12 15.33
CA LEU A 15 -1.92 -6.39 16.29
C LEU A 15 -0.42 -6.41 16.00
N SER A 16 0.02 -6.98 14.87
CA SER A 16 1.44 -7.16 14.62
C SER A 16 1.77 -7.00 13.14
N SER A 17 2.68 -6.08 12.82
CA SER A 17 3.36 -6.02 11.51
C SER A 17 4.13 -7.29 11.16
N ARG A 18 4.33 -8.20 12.11
CA ARG A 18 5.14 -9.41 11.96
C ARG A 18 4.41 -10.57 11.28
N ASP A 19 3.10 -10.43 11.03
CA ASP A 19 2.28 -11.55 10.54
C ASP A 19 2.13 -11.53 9.00
N ILE A 20 2.74 -10.55 8.32
CA ILE A 20 2.77 -10.49 6.86
C ILE A 20 4.01 -11.24 6.38
N GLU A 21 3.83 -12.53 6.15
CA GLU A 21 4.88 -13.38 5.60
C GLU A 21 5.12 -13.06 4.13
N PRO A 22 6.39 -13.04 3.68
CA PRO A 22 6.72 -12.95 2.27
C PRO A 22 6.08 -14.12 1.51
N ARG A 23 5.58 -13.87 0.30
CA ARG A 23 4.95 -14.90 -0.54
C ARG A 23 5.11 -14.62 -2.01
N GLY A 24 5.23 -15.69 -2.80
CA GLY A 24 5.40 -15.63 -4.25
C GLY A 24 6.84 -15.35 -4.68
N ASN A 25 7.06 -15.36 -5.99
CA ASN A 25 8.36 -15.13 -6.60
C ASN A 25 8.39 -13.74 -7.25
N LEU A 26 9.30 -12.87 -6.79
CA LEU A 26 9.41 -11.49 -7.31
C LEU A 26 9.67 -11.45 -8.82
N ALA A 27 10.38 -12.42 -9.39
CA ALA A 27 10.66 -12.47 -10.82
C ALA A 27 9.42 -12.72 -11.69
N GLU A 28 8.36 -13.32 -11.13
CA GLU A 28 7.12 -13.66 -11.84
C GLU A 28 6.10 -12.51 -11.85
N ALA A 29 6.38 -11.41 -11.15
CA ALA A 29 5.47 -10.28 -11.14
C ALA A 29 5.41 -9.59 -12.51
N ASP A 30 4.29 -8.95 -12.79
CA ASP A 30 4.16 -8.10 -13.98
C ASP A 30 4.53 -6.64 -13.69
N VAL A 31 4.36 -6.20 -12.44
CA VAL A 31 4.50 -4.80 -12.05
C VAL A 31 4.78 -4.67 -10.55
N ILE A 32 5.57 -3.67 -10.17
CA ILE A 32 5.72 -3.22 -8.79
C ILE A 32 4.64 -2.19 -8.50
N PHE A 33 3.83 -2.43 -7.47
CA PHE A 33 2.89 -1.45 -6.96
C PHE A 33 3.29 -1.03 -5.54
N ALA A 34 3.40 0.28 -5.32
CA ALA A 34 3.67 0.81 -3.99
C ALA A 34 2.70 1.92 -3.59
N GLN A 35 2.16 1.78 -2.39
CA GLN A 35 1.22 2.72 -1.82
C GLN A 35 1.81 3.48 -0.64
N SER A 36 1.71 4.80 -0.71
CA SER A 36 2.22 5.68 0.34
C SER A 36 1.54 5.47 1.69
N PHE A 37 2.27 5.90 2.70
CA PHE A 37 1.89 5.85 4.10
C PHE A 37 2.18 7.20 4.75
N GLY A 38 1.39 8.20 4.37
CA GLY A 38 1.51 9.55 4.90
C GLY A 38 2.32 10.52 4.09
N PHE A 39 2.44 11.72 4.65
CA PHE A 39 3.31 12.77 4.17
C PHE A 39 3.60 13.74 5.31
N ARG A 40 4.62 14.59 5.10
CA ARG A 40 4.91 15.73 5.97
C ARG A 40 4.58 17.03 5.25
N ARG A 41 4.26 18.05 6.03
CA ARG A 41 4.15 19.43 5.56
C ARG A 41 5.35 20.22 6.08
N ILE A 42 6.10 20.84 5.18
CA ILE A 42 7.22 21.73 5.49
C ILE A 42 6.92 23.08 4.84
N GLY A 43 6.48 24.05 5.65
CA GLY A 43 5.93 25.30 5.16
C GLY A 43 4.70 25.05 4.27
N SER A 44 4.71 25.57 3.05
CA SER A 44 3.65 25.34 2.05
C SER A 44 3.80 24.02 1.28
N ARG A 45 4.94 23.33 1.41
CA ARG A 45 5.24 22.13 0.62
C ARG A 45 4.80 20.86 1.32
N ILE A 46 4.29 19.92 0.53
CA ILE A 46 4.01 18.56 0.97
C ILE A 46 5.15 17.68 0.46
N VAL A 47 5.74 16.89 1.34
CA VAL A 47 6.89 16.04 1.02
C VAL A 47 6.71 14.61 1.54
N PRO A 48 7.37 13.62 0.93
CA PRO A 48 7.42 12.27 1.48
C PRO A 48 7.94 12.28 2.93
N GLY A 49 7.33 11.47 3.80
CA GLY A 49 7.86 11.20 5.13
C GLY A 49 8.81 9.99 5.13
N PRO A 50 9.51 9.70 6.25
CA PRO A 50 10.42 8.57 6.36
C PRO A 50 9.82 7.21 6.01
N SER A 51 8.51 7.02 6.25
CA SER A 51 7.81 5.81 5.82
C SER A 51 7.90 5.61 4.30
N ASN A 52 7.64 6.64 3.51
CA ASN A 52 7.73 6.55 2.05
C ASN A 52 9.18 6.53 1.57
N GLU A 53 10.08 7.29 2.21
CA GLU A 53 11.50 7.29 1.85
C GLU A 53 12.13 5.90 2.04
N VAL A 54 11.90 5.25 3.18
CA VAL A 54 12.41 3.90 3.45
C VAL A 54 11.76 2.88 2.51
N MET A 55 10.42 2.92 2.36
CA MET A 55 9.70 2.06 1.43
C MET A 55 10.26 2.16 0.01
N THR A 56 10.53 3.39 -0.45
CA THR A 56 11.02 3.64 -1.80
C THR A 56 12.46 3.16 -1.96
N ARG A 57 13.36 3.59 -1.07
CA ARG A 57 14.80 3.35 -1.23
C ARG A 57 15.24 1.94 -0.87
N LYS A 58 14.57 1.28 0.06
CA LYS A 58 14.97 -0.05 0.55
C LYS A 58 14.23 -1.19 -0.12
N LEU A 59 13.06 -0.93 -0.71
CA LEU A 59 12.23 -1.98 -1.29
C LEU A 59 11.94 -1.70 -2.76
N VAL A 60 11.20 -0.64 -3.06
CA VAL A 60 10.76 -0.34 -4.44
C VAL A 60 11.96 -0.26 -5.39
N TRP A 61 12.95 0.56 -5.05
CA TRP A 61 14.11 0.81 -5.91
C TRP A 61 15.05 -0.39 -6.03
N GLU A 62 15.27 -1.12 -4.93
CA GLU A 62 16.13 -2.31 -4.96
C GLU A 62 15.50 -3.45 -5.77
N ILE A 63 14.19 -3.66 -5.64
CA ILE A 63 13.44 -4.63 -6.45
C ILE A 63 13.43 -4.19 -7.92
N PHE A 64 13.22 -2.91 -8.20
CA PHE A 64 13.28 -2.37 -9.56
C PHE A 64 14.63 -2.62 -10.22
N LYS A 65 15.76 -2.30 -9.56
CA LYS A 65 17.09 -2.56 -10.10
C LYS A 65 17.37 -4.04 -10.36
N MET A 66 16.78 -4.92 -9.55
CA MET A 66 17.00 -6.36 -9.66
C MET A 66 16.20 -6.99 -10.81
N TYR A 67 14.93 -6.61 -10.95
CA TYR A 67 13.99 -7.29 -11.86
C TYR A 67 13.51 -6.44 -13.04
N HIS A 68 13.74 -5.13 -13.01
CA HIS A 68 13.33 -4.16 -14.05
C HIS A 68 11.83 -4.18 -14.36
N HIS A 69 11.01 -4.57 -13.39
CA HIS A 69 9.56 -4.54 -13.53
C HIS A 69 9.05 -3.11 -13.70
N PRO A 70 8.03 -2.88 -14.54
CA PRO A 70 7.28 -1.63 -14.58
C PRO A 70 6.76 -1.22 -13.18
N MET A 71 6.51 0.06 -12.95
CA MET A 71 6.09 0.57 -11.64
C MET A 71 4.80 1.38 -11.68
N ILE A 72 3.87 1.07 -10.78
CA ILE A 72 2.69 1.91 -10.49
C ILE A 72 2.81 2.41 -9.06
N LEU A 73 3.09 3.70 -8.88
CA LEU A 73 3.39 4.27 -7.56
C LEU A 73 2.40 5.37 -7.21
N GLN A 74 2.00 5.44 -5.93
CA GLN A 74 1.37 6.64 -5.42
C GLN A 74 2.40 7.78 -5.35
N TRP A 75 1.97 9.02 -5.59
CA TRP A 75 2.86 10.16 -5.78
C TRP A 75 3.91 10.36 -4.68
N GLU A 76 3.60 10.13 -3.41
CA GLU A 76 4.61 10.30 -2.34
C GLU A 76 5.76 9.29 -2.42
N VAL A 77 5.51 8.11 -2.99
CA VAL A 77 6.54 7.09 -3.25
C VAL A 77 7.29 7.45 -4.51
N ALA A 78 6.58 7.86 -5.57
CA ALA A 78 7.20 8.29 -6.83
C ALA A 78 8.15 9.49 -6.65
N ASP A 79 7.77 10.46 -5.82
CA ASP A 79 8.59 11.64 -5.52
C ASP A 79 9.79 11.31 -4.61
N ALA A 80 9.80 10.16 -3.94
CA ALA A 80 10.93 9.69 -3.13
C ALA A 80 11.94 8.83 -3.92
N LEU A 81 11.66 8.54 -5.20
CA LEU A 81 12.58 7.82 -6.07
C LEU A 81 13.87 8.63 -6.31
N PRO A 82 15.03 7.97 -6.44
CA PRO A 82 16.27 8.65 -6.81
C PRO A 82 16.20 9.20 -8.24
N GLU A 83 15.51 8.50 -9.14
CA GLU A 83 15.25 8.89 -10.52
C GLU A 83 13.94 8.25 -11.00
N LYS A 84 13.31 8.84 -12.02
CA LYS A 84 12.04 8.36 -12.58
C LYS A 84 12.31 7.52 -13.82
N PRO A 85 12.12 6.19 -13.78
CA PRO A 85 12.25 5.37 -14.98
C PRO A 85 11.12 5.64 -15.96
N ILE A 86 11.33 5.22 -17.20
CA ILE A 86 10.39 5.42 -18.32
C ILE A 86 9.05 4.71 -18.03
N ASP A 87 9.12 3.48 -17.51
CA ASP A 87 7.94 2.65 -17.23
C ASP A 87 7.38 2.90 -15.82
N LEU A 88 7.08 4.17 -15.53
CA LEU A 88 6.48 4.62 -14.26
C LEU A 88 5.10 5.27 -14.49
N TRP A 89 4.08 4.72 -13.83
CA TRP A 89 2.76 5.32 -13.71
C TRP A 89 2.57 5.91 -12.30
N GLU A 90 2.31 7.22 -12.23
CA GLU A 90 2.12 7.93 -10.97
C GLU A 90 0.63 8.20 -10.68
N ILE A 91 0.13 7.72 -9.55
CA ILE A 91 -1.23 8.00 -9.07
C ILE A 91 -1.17 9.20 -8.11
N LYS A 92 -1.64 10.37 -8.57
CA LYS A 92 -1.54 11.64 -7.82
C LYS A 92 -2.85 12.14 -7.23
N LYS A 93 -3.97 11.90 -7.91
CA LYS A 93 -5.26 12.53 -7.58
C LYS A 93 -6.39 11.53 -7.67
N HIS A 94 -7.45 11.77 -6.92
CA HIS A 94 -8.71 11.07 -7.14
C HIS A 94 -9.28 11.49 -8.51
N ARG A 95 -9.88 10.55 -9.23
CA ARG A 95 -10.63 10.84 -10.47
C ARG A 95 -11.84 11.76 -10.28
N LYS A 96 -12.29 12.00 -9.05
CA LYS A 96 -13.37 12.95 -8.72
C LYS A 96 -12.75 14.15 -8.04
N GLU A 97 -12.94 15.32 -8.64
CA GLU A 97 -12.42 16.58 -8.11
C GLU A 97 -12.90 16.83 -6.68
N GLY A 98 -12.01 17.42 -5.85
CA GLY A 98 -12.27 17.70 -4.44
C GLY A 98 -12.33 16.47 -3.52
N LYS A 99 -12.28 15.23 -4.06
CA LYS A 99 -12.29 14.03 -3.23
C LYS A 99 -10.88 13.63 -2.78
N TYR A 100 -10.80 13.18 -1.54
CA TYR A 100 -9.59 12.61 -0.96
C TYR A 100 -9.19 11.32 -1.69
N LEU A 101 -7.93 11.24 -2.13
CA LEU A 101 -7.37 10.05 -2.75
C LEU A 101 -7.20 8.94 -1.71
N ASP A 102 -8.23 8.11 -1.56
CA ASP A 102 -8.22 7.03 -0.60
C ASP A 102 -7.55 5.75 -1.15
N SER A 103 -7.37 4.82 -0.24
CA SER A 103 -6.76 3.52 -0.51
C SER A 103 -7.44 2.70 -1.59
N TYR A 104 -8.77 2.76 -1.67
CA TYR A 104 -9.52 1.99 -2.64
C TYR A 104 -9.39 2.63 -4.02
N GLU A 105 -9.49 3.95 -4.11
CA GLU A 105 -9.33 4.69 -5.36
C GLU A 105 -7.93 4.49 -5.96
N VAL A 106 -6.85 4.51 -5.15
CA VAL A 106 -5.50 4.20 -5.64
C VAL A 106 -5.44 2.79 -6.21
N ALA A 107 -5.93 1.79 -5.48
CA ALA A 107 -5.94 0.41 -5.95
C ALA A 107 -6.79 0.23 -7.22
N PHE A 108 -7.92 0.92 -7.31
CA PHE A 108 -8.79 0.88 -8.49
C PHE A 108 -8.07 1.43 -9.73
N GLN A 109 -7.42 2.60 -9.60
CA GLN A 109 -6.64 3.18 -10.70
C GLN A 109 -5.47 2.27 -11.10
N THR A 110 -4.79 1.63 -10.14
CA THR A 110 -3.77 0.61 -10.41
C THR A 110 -4.34 -0.54 -11.24
N VAL A 111 -5.48 -1.10 -10.85
CA VAL A 111 -6.10 -2.22 -11.59
C VAL A 111 -6.53 -1.79 -13.00
N GLU A 112 -6.98 -0.55 -13.20
CA GLU A 112 -7.27 -0.04 -14.54
C GLU A 112 -6.02 0.04 -15.42
N ILE A 113 -4.89 0.49 -14.87
CA ILE A 113 -3.61 0.49 -15.59
C ILE A 113 -3.22 -0.96 -15.92
N MET A 114 -3.21 -1.85 -14.93
CA MET A 114 -2.87 -3.26 -15.13
C MET A 114 -3.71 -3.92 -16.23
N LYS A 115 -5.03 -3.70 -16.24
CA LYS A 115 -5.94 -4.25 -17.26
C LYS A 115 -5.58 -3.78 -18.67
N LYS A 116 -5.17 -2.52 -18.85
CA LYS A 116 -4.75 -2.00 -20.16
C LYS A 116 -3.48 -2.68 -20.69
N HIS A 117 -2.62 -3.15 -19.78
CA HIS A 117 -1.37 -3.83 -20.11
C HIS A 117 -1.48 -5.37 -20.05
N GLY A 118 -2.63 -5.92 -19.69
CA GLY A 118 -2.81 -7.37 -19.52
C GLY A 118 -2.12 -7.96 -18.27
N TRP A 119 -1.65 -7.11 -17.35
CA TRP A 119 -0.97 -7.53 -16.11
C TRP A 119 -1.95 -8.10 -15.08
N LYS A 120 -1.50 -9.10 -14.32
CA LYS A 120 -2.31 -9.85 -13.35
C LYS A 120 -1.61 -10.06 -12.01
N LYS A 121 -0.28 -9.97 -11.93
CA LYS A 121 0.53 -10.19 -10.73
C LYS A 121 1.24 -8.91 -10.30
N ILE A 122 1.03 -8.48 -9.06
CA ILE A 122 1.74 -7.33 -8.47
C ILE A 122 2.73 -7.75 -7.40
N ILE A 123 3.87 -7.08 -7.33
CA ILE A 123 4.63 -6.95 -6.08
C ILE A 123 3.97 -5.83 -5.30
N LEU A 124 3.29 -6.16 -4.20
CA LEU A 124 2.59 -5.20 -3.37
C LEU A 124 3.51 -4.70 -2.25
N ILE A 125 3.86 -3.42 -2.30
CA ILE A 125 4.67 -2.75 -1.29
C ILE A 125 3.82 -1.69 -0.59
N ALA A 126 3.61 -1.88 0.70
CA ALA A 126 3.03 -0.87 1.58
C ALA A 126 3.54 -1.09 3.00
N GLN A 127 3.29 -0.12 3.88
CA GLN A 127 3.61 -0.27 5.29
C GLN A 127 2.91 -1.54 5.86
N PRO A 128 3.57 -2.37 6.69
CA PRO A 128 3.08 -3.69 7.10
C PRO A 128 1.66 -3.71 7.68
N TRP A 129 1.31 -2.73 8.51
CA TRP A 129 0.00 -2.62 9.15
C TRP A 129 -1.13 -2.27 8.16
N HIS A 130 -0.75 -1.82 6.96
CA HIS A 130 -1.66 -1.53 5.85
C HIS A 130 -1.84 -2.72 4.90
N MET A 131 -0.91 -3.69 4.90
CA MET A 131 -0.84 -4.78 3.93
C MET A 131 -2.11 -5.62 3.89
N TRP A 132 -2.66 -6.01 5.05
CA TRP A 132 -3.86 -6.86 5.10
C TRP A 132 -5.01 -6.31 4.24
N ARG A 133 -5.34 -5.02 4.40
CA ARG A 133 -6.44 -4.40 3.65
C ARG A 133 -6.07 -4.27 2.17
N LYS A 134 -4.81 -4.02 1.85
CA LYS A 134 -4.33 -3.89 0.47
C LYS A 134 -4.42 -5.21 -0.28
N ILE A 135 -3.93 -6.28 0.33
CA ILE A 135 -4.03 -7.65 -0.19
C ILE A 135 -5.48 -7.98 -0.50
N LYS A 136 -6.40 -7.79 0.47
CA LYS A 136 -7.83 -8.06 0.27
C LYS A 136 -8.47 -7.26 -0.86
N ILE A 137 -8.12 -5.98 -1.01
CA ILE A 137 -8.64 -5.15 -2.10
C ILE A 137 -8.19 -5.69 -3.46
N PHE A 138 -6.89 -5.97 -3.63
CA PHE A 138 -6.34 -6.46 -4.90
C PHE A 138 -6.83 -7.87 -5.25
N GLU A 139 -6.81 -8.80 -4.28
CA GLU A 139 -7.32 -10.16 -4.49
C GLU A 139 -8.80 -10.15 -4.88
N LYS A 140 -9.60 -9.28 -4.26
CA LYS A 140 -11.02 -9.11 -4.63
C LYS A 140 -11.21 -8.56 -6.05
N MET A 141 -10.24 -7.80 -6.55
CA MET A 141 -10.22 -7.29 -7.92
C MET A 141 -9.64 -8.29 -8.93
N GLY A 142 -9.31 -9.52 -8.50
CA GLY A 142 -8.77 -10.58 -9.36
C GLY A 142 -7.28 -10.44 -9.65
N ILE A 143 -6.55 -9.69 -8.83
CA ILE A 143 -5.10 -9.50 -8.95
C ILE A 143 -4.38 -10.45 -8.00
N GLU A 144 -3.40 -11.18 -8.52
CA GLU A 144 -2.49 -11.99 -7.71
C GLU A 144 -1.44 -11.08 -7.07
N VAL A 145 -1.21 -11.30 -5.77
CA VAL A 145 -0.38 -10.42 -4.95
C VAL A 145 0.83 -11.18 -4.42
N ILE A 146 2.00 -10.76 -4.86
CA ILE A 146 3.32 -11.15 -4.37
C ILE A 146 3.72 -10.18 -3.25
N ILE A 147 4.19 -10.72 -2.12
CA ILE A 147 4.59 -9.96 -0.94
C ILE A 147 6.11 -10.07 -0.82
N PRO A 148 6.84 -8.96 -0.97
CA PRO A 148 8.30 -8.98 -0.84
C PRO A 148 8.72 -9.17 0.63
N PRO A 149 9.96 -9.64 0.87
CA PRO A 149 10.52 -9.65 2.19
C PRO A 149 10.75 -8.22 2.72
N GLU A 150 11.09 -8.12 4.01
CA GLU A 150 11.59 -6.88 4.62
C GLU A 150 10.62 -5.69 4.68
N LEU A 151 9.33 -5.89 4.47
CA LEU A 151 8.31 -4.85 4.70
C LEU A 151 8.38 -4.25 6.11
N TRP A 152 8.85 -5.02 7.10
CA TRP A 152 9.05 -4.58 8.49
C TRP A 152 10.03 -3.41 8.65
N LEU A 153 10.85 -3.11 7.63
CA LEU A 153 11.73 -1.94 7.62
C LEU A 153 10.96 -0.61 7.58
N ILE A 154 9.74 -0.60 7.05
CA ILE A 154 8.97 0.62 6.81
C ILE A 154 8.44 1.18 8.15
N PRO A 155 8.96 2.33 8.64
CA PRO A 155 8.61 2.84 9.95
C PRO A 155 7.26 3.57 9.95
N PHE A 156 6.72 3.84 11.13
CA PHE A 156 5.74 4.92 11.32
C PHE A 156 6.45 6.29 11.30
N ASP A 157 5.75 7.33 10.86
CA ASP A 157 6.27 8.70 10.86
C ASP A 157 5.63 9.54 11.98
N LYS A 158 6.37 9.69 13.09
CA LYS A 158 5.95 10.48 14.26
C LYS A 158 5.57 11.94 13.94
N LYS A 159 6.09 12.50 12.84
CA LYS A 159 5.86 13.88 12.41
C LYS A 159 4.91 13.99 11.20
N SER A 160 4.24 12.90 10.83
CA SER A 160 3.27 12.94 9.74
C SER A 160 2.13 13.90 10.03
N GLU A 161 1.63 14.55 8.97
CA GLU A 161 0.42 15.37 9.03
C GLU A 161 -0.80 14.53 9.45
N GLN A 162 -0.85 13.30 8.96
CA GLN A 162 -1.89 12.35 9.29
C GLN A 162 -1.60 11.74 10.66
N TRP A 163 -2.31 12.21 11.69
CA TRP A 163 -2.04 11.82 13.07
C TRP A 163 -2.10 10.30 13.31
N TRP A 164 -2.97 9.58 12.58
CA TRP A 164 -3.17 8.14 12.73
C TRP A 164 -2.02 7.26 12.25
N ILE A 165 -1.01 7.82 11.56
CA ILE A 165 0.19 7.08 11.14
C ILE A 165 1.44 7.49 11.93
N ARG A 166 1.27 8.21 13.05
CA ARG A 166 2.40 8.59 13.91
C ARG A 166 2.90 7.44 14.77
N ASN A 167 2.06 6.44 15.03
CA ASN A 167 2.40 5.22 15.75
C ASN A 167 1.34 4.13 15.52
N TRP A 168 1.66 2.90 15.96
CA TRP A 168 0.80 1.72 15.81
C TRP A 168 -0.54 1.85 16.55
N PHE A 169 -0.57 2.52 17.70
CA PHE A 169 -1.79 2.63 18.52
C PHE A 169 -2.84 3.51 17.82
N PHE A 170 -2.44 4.69 17.34
CA PHE A 170 -3.33 5.55 16.56
C PHE A 170 -3.76 4.92 15.24
N TRP A 171 -2.90 4.10 14.64
CA TRP A 171 -3.26 3.34 13.45
C TRP A 171 -4.41 2.39 13.73
N ILE A 172 -4.34 1.61 14.81
CA ILE A 172 -5.41 0.66 15.17
C ILE A 172 -6.74 1.39 15.37
N ILE A 173 -6.74 2.49 16.12
CA ILE A 173 -7.95 3.30 16.37
C ILE A 173 -8.62 3.71 15.06
N ARG A 174 -7.83 4.12 14.06
CA ARG A 174 -8.34 4.53 12.75
C ARG A 174 -8.69 3.33 11.84
N GLU A 175 -7.92 2.26 11.91
CA GLU A 175 -8.03 1.14 10.98
C GLU A 175 -9.26 0.27 11.27
N ILE A 176 -9.66 0.09 12.54
CA ILE A 176 -10.90 -0.63 12.91
C ILE A 176 -12.14 -0.07 12.19
N PRO A 177 -12.50 1.23 12.32
CA PRO A 177 -13.66 1.78 11.61
C PRO A 177 -13.47 1.77 10.10
N THR A 178 -12.24 1.96 9.60
CA THR A 178 -11.94 1.89 8.17
C THR A 178 -12.27 0.51 7.59
N ARG A 179 -11.95 -0.57 8.31
CA ARG A 179 -12.27 -1.94 7.88
C ARG A 179 -13.78 -2.18 7.86
N LEU A 180 -14.52 -1.69 8.85
CA LEU A 180 -15.99 -1.78 8.87
C LEU A 180 -16.61 -1.06 7.66
N ILE A 181 -16.14 0.16 7.36
CA ILE A 181 -16.58 0.92 6.19
C ILE A 181 -16.23 0.17 4.90
N SER A 182 -15.03 -0.41 4.82
CA SER A 182 -14.58 -1.16 3.64
C SER A 182 -15.44 -2.40 3.40
N LYS A 183 -15.80 -3.15 4.44
CA LYS A 183 -16.75 -4.29 4.36
C LYS A 183 -18.14 -3.82 3.91
N LYS A 184 -18.68 -2.74 4.53
CA LYS A 184 -19.99 -2.17 4.17
C LYS A 184 -20.05 -1.74 2.70
N ARG A 185 -18.95 -1.16 2.19
CA ARG A 185 -18.81 -0.74 0.79
C ARG A 185 -18.43 -1.88 -0.16
N LYS A 186 -18.31 -3.12 0.34
CA LYS A 186 -17.88 -4.30 -0.40
C LYS A 186 -16.51 -4.13 -1.08
N TRP A 187 -15.63 -3.30 -0.53
CA TRP A 187 -14.26 -3.10 -1.03
C TRP A 187 -13.33 -4.25 -0.67
N ILE A 188 -13.60 -4.88 0.48
CA ILE A 188 -13.00 -6.13 0.96
C ILE A 188 -14.11 -7.13 1.21
#